data_AF-A0A852SYL0-F1
#
_entry.id   AF-A0A852SYL0-F1
#
_cell.length_a   1.000
_cell.length_b   1.000
_cell.length_c   1.000
_cell.angle_alpha   90.00
_cell.angle_beta   90.00
_cell.angle_gamma   90.00
#
_symmetry.space_group_name_H-M   'P 1'
#
loop_
_entity.id
_entity.type
_entity.pdbx_description
1 polymer ?
#
loop_
_entity_poly.entity_id
_entity_poly.type
_entity_poly.pdbx_seq_one_letter_code
_entity_poly.pdbx_strand_id
1 'polypeptide(L)'
;MSSTAQRAAALGLLVLLAAAVAVAGSVAFGPPRLPAIGSGAMSQRSSPLAGPGGDASPVGPATLATLPAATFDAVIPRLFAYDGTADTITTRYSIETDIALYGRDRRTPVARLLAADFLGAATTVVGAAPEGDWTLILTPARVTLPSQSGGTAPAQSAAWVRTADVHGPKQLADRVLISVGRQSLTILQDGTARQTFPVGVGTPGTPTPTNTTGYLQQRYLDPRQGETVHPIQLTSLHATAADEPYTGGDGGLIGIHYAGVSTGAVSHGCIRVDADAIGAVDELPLGTPVTIVP
;
A
#
# COMPACT_ATOMS: atom_id res chain seq x y z
N MET A 1 -26.40 -51.07 -5.64
CA MET A 1 -25.07 -51.51 -5.16
C MET A 1 -24.52 -50.33 -4.36
N SER A 2 -24.87 -50.19 -3.08
CA SER A 2 -24.10 -50.69 -1.92
C SER A 2 -22.71 -50.02 -1.88
N SER A 3 -22.24 -49.33 -0.85
CA SER A 3 -22.64 -49.24 0.55
C SER A 3 -21.84 -48.14 1.30
N THR A 4 -22.34 -47.76 2.49
CA THR A 4 -21.61 -47.43 3.75
C THR A 4 -20.59 -46.28 3.78
N ALA A 5 -20.78 -45.16 4.50
CA ALA A 5 -21.04 -44.92 5.94
C ALA A 5 -19.79 -44.83 6.86
N GLN A 6 -19.89 -43.90 7.82
CA GLN A 6 -19.18 -43.72 9.12
C GLN A 6 -18.22 -42.52 9.16
N ARG A 7 -18.50 -41.42 9.88
CA ARG A 7 -18.81 -41.14 11.31
C ARG A 7 -17.56 -40.84 12.16
N ALA A 8 -17.61 -39.65 12.80
CA ALA A 8 -17.14 -39.29 14.15
C ALA A 8 -15.61 -39.34 14.43
N ALA A 9 -15.01 -38.69 15.41
CA ALA A 9 -15.46 -37.88 16.55
C ALA A 9 -14.33 -36.93 17.04
N ALA A 10 -14.68 -36.07 17.98
CA ALA A 10 -13.88 -35.08 18.70
C ALA A 10 -12.75 -35.64 19.60
N LEU A 11 -11.79 -34.77 19.95
CA LEU A 11 -10.96 -34.72 21.18
C LEU A 11 -10.08 -33.45 21.06
N GLY A 12 -9.77 -32.64 22.07
CA GLY A 12 -9.98 -32.68 23.51
C GLY A 12 -9.19 -31.50 24.10
N LEU A 13 -9.76 -30.93 25.17
CA LEU A 13 -9.29 -29.79 25.98
C LEU A 13 -7.89 -30.00 26.59
N LEU A 14 -7.11 -28.93 26.77
CA LEU A 14 -6.15 -28.85 27.87
C LEU A 14 -6.08 -27.44 28.48
N VAL A 15 -6.61 -27.37 29.69
CA VAL A 15 -6.47 -26.29 30.67
C VAL A 15 -5.23 -26.61 31.51
N LEU A 16 -4.38 -25.61 31.75
CA LEU A 16 -3.48 -25.61 32.90
C LEU A 16 -3.51 -24.23 33.58
N LEU A 17 -4.13 -24.22 34.77
CA LEU A 17 -3.94 -23.22 35.82
C LEU A 17 -2.65 -23.55 36.58
N ALA A 18 -1.89 -22.51 36.94
CA ALA A 18 -1.09 -22.51 38.16
C ALA A 18 -1.03 -21.09 38.73
N ALA A 19 -1.47 -20.97 39.98
CA ALA A 19 -1.39 -19.79 40.83
C ALA A 19 -0.33 -20.03 41.92
N ALA A 20 0.27 -18.93 42.42
CA ALA A 20 0.90 -18.72 43.75
C ALA A 20 2.06 -17.71 43.61
N VAL A 21 2.38 -16.78 44.50
CA VAL A 21 1.92 -16.35 45.83
C VAL A 21 2.58 -14.97 46.04
N ALA A 22 1.91 -14.06 46.76
CA ALA A 22 2.44 -12.76 47.16
C ALA A 22 3.38 -12.88 48.39
N VAL A 23 4.42 -12.05 48.43
CA VAL A 23 5.10 -11.68 49.69
C VAL A 23 5.27 -10.16 49.72
N ALA A 24 4.57 -9.53 50.66
CA ALA A 24 4.77 -8.15 51.08
C ALA A 24 5.89 -8.11 52.13
N GLY A 25 6.79 -7.13 52.01
CA GLY A 25 7.84 -6.87 52.99
C GLY A 25 8.22 -5.39 52.98
N SER A 26 7.49 -4.59 53.77
CA SER A 26 7.78 -3.20 54.06
C SER A 26 8.73 -3.11 55.26
N VAL A 27 9.88 -2.46 55.10
CA VAL A 27 10.71 -1.97 56.21
C VAL A 27 11.21 -0.57 55.87
N ALA A 28 10.75 0.40 56.65
CA ALA A 28 11.23 1.77 56.68
C ALA A 28 12.29 1.90 57.79
N PHE A 29 13.45 2.47 57.47
CA PHE A 29 14.37 3.03 58.45
C PHE A 29 14.95 4.34 57.90
N GLY A 30 14.85 5.40 58.72
CA GLY A 30 15.30 6.76 58.43
C GLY A 30 16.81 6.97 58.51
N PRO A 31 17.29 8.20 58.26
CA PRO A 31 18.61 8.46 57.68
C PRO A 31 19.69 8.80 58.72
N PRO A 32 20.98 8.69 58.35
CA PRO A 32 22.01 9.53 58.95
C PRO A 32 22.56 10.58 57.97
N ARG A 33 22.96 11.71 58.55
CA ARG A 33 23.42 12.95 57.90
C ARG A 33 24.90 12.88 57.48
N LEU A 34 25.19 13.76 56.50
CA LEU A 34 26.41 14.11 55.76
C LEU A 34 27.74 14.20 56.52
N PRO A 35 28.85 14.24 55.75
CA PRO A 35 29.71 15.42 55.75
C PRO A 35 29.86 16.06 54.37
N ALA A 36 30.04 17.38 54.38
CA ALA A 36 30.29 18.24 53.24
C ALA A 36 31.78 18.24 52.83
N ILE A 37 32.04 18.51 51.55
CA ILE A 37 32.94 19.54 50.98
C ILE A 37 33.38 19.10 49.58
N GLY A 38 33.20 19.99 48.61
CA GLY A 38 33.77 19.87 47.28
C GLY A 38 33.00 20.69 46.25
N SER A 39 33.17 22.03 46.28
CA SER A 39 32.71 22.93 45.22
C SER A 39 33.45 22.61 43.91
N GLY A 40 32.88 21.70 43.12
CA GLY A 40 33.22 21.48 41.73
C GLY A 40 32.40 22.42 40.86
N ALA A 41 33.08 23.27 40.10
CA ALA A 41 32.50 24.26 39.21
C ALA A 41 31.39 23.68 38.33
N MET A 42 30.24 24.36 38.37
CA MET A 42 29.05 24.10 37.57
C MET A 42 29.37 24.38 36.10
N SER A 43 29.90 23.40 35.39
CA SER A 43 29.96 23.43 33.94
C SER A 43 28.55 23.13 33.43
N GLN A 44 27.74 24.19 33.30
CA GLN A 44 26.49 24.15 32.56
C GLN A 44 26.85 23.76 31.13
N ARG A 45 26.78 22.46 30.83
CA ARG A 45 26.56 22.00 29.46
C ARG A 45 25.25 22.64 29.03
N SER A 46 25.36 23.68 28.22
CA SER A 46 24.27 24.17 27.39
C SER A 46 23.70 22.96 26.64
N SER A 47 22.58 22.43 27.13
CA SER A 47 21.73 21.56 26.33
C SER A 47 21.44 22.30 25.02
N PRO A 48 21.67 21.70 23.85
CA PRO A 48 21.16 22.29 22.63
C PRO A 48 19.65 22.38 22.80
N LEU A 49 19.11 23.58 22.56
CA LEU A 49 17.67 23.77 22.37
C LEU A 49 17.20 22.71 21.36
N ALA A 50 16.32 21.81 21.79
CA ALA A 50 15.62 20.94 20.87
C ALA A 50 14.85 21.84 19.90
N GLY A 51 15.30 21.86 18.64
CA GLY A 51 14.53 22.43 17.55
C GLY A 51 13.19 21.69 17.40
N PRO A 52 12.15 22.33 16.88
CA PRO A 52 10.90 21.66 16.60
C PRO A 52 11.10 20.74 15.39
N GLY A 53 11.37 19.45 15.62
CA GLY A 53 11.58 18.47 14.55
C GLY A 53 12.47 17.33 14.99
N GLY A 54 11.99 16.51 15.93
CA GLY A 54 12.65 15.23 16.20
C GLY A 54 12.40 14.31 15.01
N ASP A 55 13.36 14.18 14.11
CA ASP A 55 13.34 13.15 13.08
C ASP A 55 13.17 11.80 13.77
N ALA A 56 12.20 10.99 13.32
CA ALA A 56 12.08 9.65 13.88
C ALA A 56 13.43 8.90 13.70
N SER A 57 13.81 8.06 14.64
CA SER A 57 15.02 7.26 14.47
C SER A 57 14.77 6.13 13.46
N PRO A 58 15.82 5.60 12.79
CA PRO A 58 15.69 4.40 11.97
C PRO A 58 15.01 3.27 12.77
N VAL A 59 14.05 2.60 12.16
CA VAL A 59 13.31 1.50 12.80
C VAL A 59 14.19 0.25 12.78
N GLY A 60 14.50 -0.30 13.96
CA GLY A 60 15.29 -1.52 14.04
C GLY A 60 14.59 -2.73 13.40
N PRO A 61 15.32 -3.72 12.87
CA PRO A 61 14.74 -4.86 12.13
C PRO A 61 13.68 -5.64 12.90
N ALA A 62 13.87 -5.82 14.21
CA ALA A 62 12.91 -6.52 15.07
C ALA A 62 11.57 -5.77 15.16
N THR A 63 11.61 -4.44 15.30
CA THR A 63 10.40 -3.61 15.31
C THR A 63 9.74 -3.61 13.93
N LEU A 64 10.53 -3.47 12.86
CA LEU A 64 10.04 -3.50 11.50
C LEU A 64 9.23 -4.77 11.21
N ALA A 65 9.74 -5.94 11.61
CA ALA A 65 9.07 -7.23 11.40
C ALA A 65 7.70 -7.36 12.11
N THR A 66 7.45 -6.58 13.16
CA THR A 66 6.15 -6.56 13.87
C THR A 66 5.11 -5.67 13.21
N LEU A 67 5.50 -4.81 12.27
CA LEU A 67 4.59 -3.92 11.58
C LEU A 67 3.77 -4.68 10.53
N PRO A 68 2.50 -4.30 10.32
CA PRO A 68 1.69 -4.88 9.25
C PRO A 68 2.35 -4.63 7.90
N ALA A 69 2.43 -5.66 7.06
CA ALA A 69 2.95 -5.54 5.71
C ALA A 69 1.88 -4.88 4.82
N ALA A 70 2.27 -3.82 4.11
CA ALA A 70 1.45 -3.22 3.07
C ALA A 70 1.53 -4.09 1.80
N THR A 71 0.73 -5.15 1.77
CA THR A 71 0.47 -5.99 0.59
C THR A 71 -0.84 -5.58 -0.08
N PHE A 72 -1.11 -6.12 -1.27
CA PHE A 72 -2.26 -5.69 -2.08
C PHE A 72 -3.63 -5.94 -1.43
N ASP A 73 -3.71 -6.96 -0.59
CA ASP A 73 -4.89 -7.44 0.14
C ASP A 73 -4.96 -6.91 1.59
N ALA A 74 -3.95 -6.16 2.03
CA ALA A 74 -3.90 -5.63 3.38
C ALA A 74 -4.85 -4.43 3.56
N VAL A 75 -5.45 -4.34 4.75
CA VAL A 75 -6.22 -3.18 5.21
C VAL A 75 -5.52 -2.57 6.41
N ILE A 76 -4.96 -1.37 6.26
CA ILE A 76 -4.14 -0.70 7.26
C ILE A 76 -4.69 0.72 7.53
N PRO A 77 -5.57 0.89 8.54
CA PRO A 77 -6.22 2.18 8.83
C PRO A 77 -5.30 3.33 9.20
N ARG A 78 -4.04 3.04 9.55
CA ARG A 78 -3.04 4.06 9.89
C ARG A 78 -2.26 4.60 8.68
N LEU A 79 -2.42 3.99 7.50
CA LEU A 79 -2.11 4.64 6.23
C LEU A 79 -3.12 5.77 5.97
N PHE A 80 -2.88 6.61 4.97
CA PHE A 80 -3.82 7.67 4.63
C PHE A 80 -4.26 7.60 3.17
N ALA A 81 -5.48 8.07 2.90
CA ALA A 81 -5.98 8.24 1.55
C ALA A 81 -5.05 9.16 0.76
N TYR A 82 -4.71 8.76 -0.46
CA TYR A 82 -4.04 9.65 -1.38
C TYR A 82 -5.07 10.59 -2.02
N ASP A 83 -4.86 11.89 -1.88
CA ASP A 83 -5.75 12.98 -2.32
C ASP A 83 -5.07 13.93 -3.33
N GLY A 84 -3.86 13.59 -3.78
CA GLY A 84 -3.10 14.37 -4.77
C GLY A 84 -3.42 14.00 -6.22
N THR A 85 -2.72 14.67 -7.15
CA THR A 85 -2.84 14.42 -8.59
C THR A 85 -1.64 13.64 -9.13
N ALA A 86 -1.77 13.04 -10.32
CA ALA A 86 -0.64 12.39 -11.00
C ALA A 86 0.55 13.31 -11.29
N ASP A 87 0.37 14.62 -11.28
CA ASP A 87 1.48 15.58 -11.39
C ASP A 87 2.34 15.65 -10.13
N THR A 88 1.82 15.15 -9.00
CA THR A 88 2.57 14.97 -7.77
C THR A 88 3.39 13.68 -7.80
N ILE A 89 2.90 12.64 -8.49
CA ILE A 89 3.53 11.32 -8.55
C ILE A 89 4.40 11.22 -9.80
N THR A 90 5.64 11.67 -9.66
CA THR A 90 6.55 11.86 -10.79
C THR A 90 7.76 10.93 -10.77
N THR A 91 8.00 10.23 -9.66
CA THR A 91 9.27 9.53 -9.45
C THR A 91 9.05 8.08 -9.07
N ARG A 92 9.78 7.18 -9.74
CA ARG A 92 9.95 5.79 -9.33
C ARG A 92 11.23 5.65 -8.52
N TYR A 93 11.17 4.82 -7.49
CA TYR A 93 12.29 4.46 -6.63
C TYR A 93 12.50 2.93 -6.59
N SER A 94 13.60 2.52 -5.99
CA SER A 94 13.87 1.14 -5.57
C SER A 94 14.11 1.07 -4.06
N ILE A 95 13.86 -0.10 -3.49
CA ILE A 95 14.21 -0.46 -2.11
C ILE A 95 15.00 -1.76 -2.13
N GLU A 96 15.98 -1.90 -1.25
CA GLU A 96 16.83 -3.11 -1.16
C GLU A 96 16.39 -4.07 -0.06
N THR A 97 15.77 -3.52 0.98
CA THR A 97 15.24 -4.24 2.14
C THR A 97 13.84 -3.73 2.46
N ASP A 98 13.14 -4.43 3.33
CA ASP A 98 11.86 -3.94 3.86
C ASP A 98 12.08 -2.57 4.53
N ILE A 99 11.16 -1.64 4.33
CA ILE A 99 11.25 -0.29 4.89
C ILE A 99 10.02 0.05 5.70
N ALA A 100 10.17 0.94 6.68
CA ALA A 100 9.06 1.41 7.49
C ALA A 100 8.23 2.45 6.71
N LEU A 101 6.91 2.32 6.80
CA LEU A 101 5.93 3.30 6.33
C LEU A 101 5.45 4.14 7.51
N TYR A 102 5.30 5.43 7.31
CA TYR A 102 4.87 6.40 8.33
C TYR A 102 3.58 7.08 7.90
N GLY A 103 2.74 7.38 8.89
CA GLY A 103 1.51 8.14 8.67
C GLY A 103 1.80 9.62 8.42
N ARG A 104 0.73 10.44 8.34
CA ARG A 104 0.83 11.90 8.09
C ARG A 104 1.71 12.65 9.11
N ASP A 105 1.87 12.11 10.32
CA ASP A 105 2.67 12.73 11.38
C ASP A 105 4.19 12.60 11.16
N ARG A 106 4.64 11.74 10.24
CA ARG A 106 6.05 11.44 9.96
C ARG A 106 6.85 11.07 11.22
N ARG A 107 6.22 10.40 12.20
CA ARG A 107 6.84 10.06 13.49
C ARG A 107 6.76 8.58 13.80
N THR A 108 5.54 8.04 13.85
CA THR A 108 5.35 6.65 14.27
C THR A 108 5.24 5.75 13.06
N PRO A 109 6.04 4.67 12.95
CA PRO A 109 5.89 3.73 11.86
C PRO A 109 4.52 3.02 11.98
N VAL A 110 3.79 3.00 10.87
CA VAL A 110 2.42 2.51 10.80
C VAL A 110 2.31 1.13 10.16
N ALA A 111 3.24 0.83 9.24
CA ALA A 111 3.30 -0.37 8.43
C ALA A 111 4.75 -0.59 7.94
N ARG A 112 4.97 -1.67 7.19
CA ARG A 112 6.19 -1.88 6.41
C ARG A 112 5.87 -2.14 4.95
N LEU A 113 6.73 -1.69 4.06
CA LEU A 113 6.73 -2.07 2.65
C LEU A 113 7.77 -3.16 2.44
N LEU A 114 7.38 -4.24 1.78
CA LEU A 114 8.26 -5.37 1.53
C LEU A 114 9.18 -5.08 0.35
N ALA A 115 10.44 -5.52 0.40
CA ALA A 115 11.34 -5.43 -0.76
C ALA A 115 10.91 -6.33 -1.91
N ALA A 116 10.33 -7.49 -1.59
CA ALA A 116 9.74 -8.42 -2.54
C ALA A 116 8.21 -8.35 -2.47
N ASP A 117 7.56 -8.27 -3.63
CA ASP A 117 6.12 -8.24 -3.75
C ASP A 117 5.48 -9.63 -3.65
N PHE A 118 4.17 -9.69 -3.86
CA PHE A 118 3.38 -10.93 -3.77
C PHE A 118 3.72 -11.98 -4.84
N LEU A 119 4.46 -11.61 -5.90
CA LEU A 119 5.02 -12.53 -6.90
C LEU A 119 6.49 -12.89 -6.62
N GLY A 120 7.08 -12.35 -5.55
CA GLY A 120 8.50 -12.49 -5.24
C GLY A 120 9.41 -11.61 -6.09
N ALA A 121 8.85 -10.67 -6.87
CA ALA A 121 9.61 -9.71 -7.66
C ALA A 121 9.97 -8.47 -6.81
N ALA A 122 10.94 -7.67 -7.25
CA ALA A 122 11.25 -6.42 -6.57
C ALA A 122 10.03 -5.47 -6.58
N THR A 123 9.67 -4.94 -5.42
CA THR A 123 8.52 -4.04 -5.27
C THR A 123 8.70 -2.77 -6.09
N THR A 124 7.69 -2.45 -6.91
CA THR A 124 7.59 -1.16 -7.60
C THR A 124 7.22 -0.06 -6.62
N VAL A 125 8.14 0.88 -6.37
CA VAL A 125 7.91 2.04 -5.48
C VAL A 125 7.73 3.31 -6.31
N VAL A 126 6.60 3.99 -6.13
CA VAL A 126 6.23 5.20 -6.87
C VAL A 126 5.80 6.27 -5.89
N GLY A 127 6.26 7.50 -6.11
CA GLY A 127 6.00 8.60 -5.20
C GLY A 127 6.24 9.97 -5.80
N ALA A 128 6.15 10.96 -4.92
CA ALA A 128 6.54 12.33 -5.22
C ALA A 128 8.06 12.50 -5.19
N ALA A 129 8.54 13.64 -5.67
CA ALA A 129 9.91 14.06 -5.41
C ALA A 129 10.15 14.20 -3.88
N PRO A 130 11.40 14.01 -3.40
CA PRO A 130 11.68 14.10 -1.97
C PRO A 130 11.37 15.49 -1.38
N GLU A 131 10.81 15.50 -0.18
CA GLU A 131 10.53 16.67 0.63
C GLU A 131 11.39 16.63 1.91
N GLY A 132 12.61 17.15 1.81
CA GLY A 132 13.60 17.02 2.88
C GLY A 132 13.96 15.54 3.12
N ASP A 133 13.81 15.09 4.36
CA ASP A 133 14.09 13.70 4.75
C ASP A 133 12.96 12.71 4.45
N TRP A 134 11.88 13.18 3.83
CA TRP A 134 10.66 12.42 3.63
C TRP A 134 10.28 12.34 2.16
N THR A 135 9.91 11.14 1.71
CA THR A 135 9.34 10.90 0.39
C THR A 135 7.92 10.39 0.56
N LEU A 136 6.96 11.03 -0.10
CA LEU A 136 5.59 10.51 -0.19
C LEU A 136 5.58 9.38 -1.21
N ILE A 137 5.08 8.21 -0.85
CA ILE A 137 4.88 7.10 -1.78
C ILE A 137 3.42 6.63 -1.77
N LEU A 138 2.97 6.13 -2.91
CA LEU A 138 1.73 5.35 -3.00
C LEU A 138 2.00 3.95 -2.45
N THR A 139 0.98 3.33 -1.83
CA THR A 139 1.12 1.98 -1.27
C THR A 139 0.14 1.00 -1.93
N PRO A 140 0.46 -0.31 -1.96
CA PRO A 140 -0.40 -1.31 -2.56
C PRO A 140 -1.59 -1.69 -1.65
N ALA A 141 -1.65 -1.22 -0.40
CA ALA A 141 -2.67 -1.61 0.57
C ALA A 141 -3.87 -0.67 0.57
N ARG A 142 -4.97 -1.08 1.23
CA ARG A 142 -6.12 -0.23 1.51
C ARG A 142 -6.00 0.44 2.87
N VAL A 143 -6.62 1.61 3.03
CA VAL A 143 -6.84 2.19 4.37
C VAL A 143 -8.07 1.61 5.07
N THR A 144 -9.11 1.24 4.29
CA THR A 144 -10.38 0.73 4.78
C THR A 144 -11.11 -0.04 3.67
N LEU A 145 -12.05 -0.89 4.04
CA LEU A 145 -12.94 -1.57 3.10
C LEU A 145 -14.18 -0.71 2.79
N PRO A 146 -14.74 -0.78 1.57
CA PRO A 146 -16.03 -0.16 1.22
C PRO A 146 -17.15 -0.48 2.21
N SER A 147 -17.27 -1.74 2.64
CA SER A 147 -18.27 -2.19 3.63
C SER A 147 -18.11 -1.53 5.01
N GLN A 148 -16.89 -1.12 5.35
CA GLN A 148 -16.52 -0.50 6.63
C GLN A 148 -16.53 1.03 6.59
N SER A 149 -16.70 1.61 5.40
CA SER A 149 -16.66 3.07 5.16
C SER A 149 -17.97 3.63 4.62
N GLY A 150 -19.00 2.81 4.45
CA GLY A 150 -20.26 3.24 3.84
C GLY A 150 -20.12 3.57 2.34
N GLY A 151 -19.19 2.90 1.65
CA GLY A 151 -18.95 3.09 0.22
C GLY A 151 -18.06 4.29 -0.14
N THR A 152 -17.32 4.85 0.82
CA THR A 152 -16.40 5.98 0.60
C THR A 152 -14.92 5.61 0.79
N ALA A 153 -14.58 4.32 0.71
CA ALA A 153 -13.19 3.87 0.77
C ALA A 153 -12.40 4.54 -0.37
N PRO A 154 -11.20 5.09 -0.11
CA PRO A 154 -10.37 5.63 -1.18
C PRO A 154 -9.79 4.49 -2.01
N ALA A 155 -9.67 4.73 -3.32
CA ALA A 155 -9.08 3.76 -4.24
C ALA A 155 -7.56 3.67 -4.10
N GLN A 156 -6.90 4.69 -3.55
CA GLN A 156 -5.45 4.71 -3.37
C GLN A 156 -5.08 5.13 -1.94
N SER A 157 -4.12 4.42 -1.36
CA SER A 157 -3.47 4.81 -0.11
C SER A 157 -2.05 5.35 -0.37
N ALA A 158 -1.55 6.11 0.59
CA ALA A 158 -0.20 6.65 0.61
C ALA A 158 0.42 6.56 2.01
N ALA A 159 1.74 6.68 2.03
CA ALA A 159 2.55 6.74 3.23
C ALA A 159 3.76 7.64 3.02
N TRP A 160 4.33 8.13 4.12
CA TRP A 160 5.66 8.70 4.11
C TRP A 160 6.71 7.61 4.34
N VAL A 161 7.84 7.73 3.66
CA VAL A 161 9.05 6.95 3.93
C VAL A 161 10.21 7.90 4.13
N ARG A 162 11.28 7.45 4.80
CA ARG A 162 12.50 8.25 4.81
C ARG A 162 13.09 8.26 3.40
N THR A 163 13.52 9.42 2.95
CA THR A 163 14.22 9.54 1.67
C THR A 163 15.49 8.69 1.63
N ALA A 164 16.15 8.51 2.78
CA ALA A 164 17.33 7.64 2.91
C ALA A 164 17.03 6.14 2.70
N ASP A 165 15.77 5.71 2.84
CA ASP A 165 15.36 4.31 2.71
C ASP A 165 14.95 3.95 1.26
N VAL A 166 14.91 4.93 0.35
CA VAL A 166 14.58 4.75 -1.07
C VAL A 166 15.73 5.21 -1.97
N HIS A 167 15.93 4.53 -3.09
CA HIS A 167 17.10 4.71 -3.93
C HIS A 167 16.75 4.87 -5.41
N GLY A 168 17.74 5.33 -6.19
CA GLY A 168 17.68 5.37 -7.65
C GLY A 168 16.46 6.11 -8.22
N PRO A 169 16.21 7.38 -7.84
CA PRO A 169 15.07 8.13 -8.36
C PRO A 169 15.10 8.19 -9.88
N LYS A 170 14.02 7.76 -10.52
CA LYS A 170 13.83 7.85 -11.97
C LYS A 170 12.54 8.61 -12.25
N GLN A 171 12.63 9.68 -13.03
CA GLN A 171 11.46 10.42 -13.47
C GLN A 171 10.59 9.56 -14.37
N LEU A 172 9.28 9.66 -14.18
CA LEU A 172 8.26 8.99 -14.96
C LEU A 172 7.74 9.99 -15.99
N ALA A 173 8.02 9.75 -17.27
CA ALA A 173 7.53 10.57 -18.38
C ALA A 173 6.14 10.12 -18.86
N ASP A 174 5.91 8.81 -18.87
CA ASP A 174 4.67 8.22 -19.36
C ASP A 174 3.56 8.28 -18.29
N ARG A 175 2.31 8.41 -18.73
CA ARG A 175 1.10 8.35 -17.90
C ARG A 175 0.01 7.58 -18.64
N VAL A 176 -0.83 6.89 -17.90
CA VAL A 176 -2.09 6.34 -18.40
C VAL A 176 -3.23 7.19 -17.86
N LEU A 177 -4.03 7.77 -18.74
CA LEU A 177 -5.25 8.50 -18.41
C LEU A 177 -6.46 7.71 -18.87
N ILE A 178 -7.31 7.32 -17.93
CA ILE A 178 -8.58 6.65 -18.21
C ILE A 178 -9.71 7.63 -17.91
N SER A 179 -10.65 7.80 -18.85
CA SER A 179 -11.91 8.51 -18.59
C SER A 179 -13.05 7.51 -18.62
N VAL A 180 -13.80 7.45 -17.52
CA VAL A 180 -14.91 6.51 -17.36
C VAL A 180 -16.08 6.87 -18.27
N GLY A 181 -16.44 8.15 -18.33
CA GLY A 181 -17.55 8.66 -19.12
C GLY A 181 -17.28 8.68 -20.61
N ARG A 182 -16.02 8.90 -21.02
CA ARG A 182 -15.61 8.76 -22.43
C ARG A 182 -15.28 7.31 -22.81
N GLN A 183 -15.14 6.41 -21.83
CA GLN A 183 -14.74 5.03 -22.05
C GLN A 183 -13.46 4.94 -22.90
N SER A 184 -12.44 5.72 -22.50
CA SER A 184 -11.18 5.84 -23.23
C SER A 184 -9.98 5.67 -22.32
N LEU A 185 -8.94 4.99 -22.79
CA LEU A 185 -7.60 4.98 -22.22
C LEU A 185 -6.65 5.73 -23.16
N THR A 186 -5.99 6.75 -22.65
CA THR A 186 -4.98 7.54 -23.35
C THR A 186 -3.63 7.33 -22.70
N ILE A 187 -2.63 6.93 -23.50
CA ILE A 187 -1.23 6.94 -23.09
C ILE A 187 -0.67 8.32 -23.40
N LEU A 188 -0.17 9.00 -22.37
CA LEU A 188 0.48 10.29 -22.46
C LEU A 188 1.99 10.11 -22.27
N GLN A 189 2.78 10.91 -22.96
CA GLN A 189 4.21 11.06 -22.72
C GLN A 189 4.51 12.54 -22.57
N ASP A 190 5.10 12.95 -21.44
CA ASP A 190 5.37 14.36 -21.10
C ASP A 190 4.12 15.24 -21.25
N GLY A 191 2.97 14.72 -20.79
CA GLY A 191 1.68 15.38 -20.86
C GLY A 191 1.01 15.39 -22.24
N THR A 192 1.67 14.88 -23.29
CA THR A 192 1.13 14.84 -24.65
C THR A 192 0.53 13.48 -24.98
N ALA A 193 -0.69 13.45 -25.51
CA ALA A 193 -1.33 12.21 -25.96
C ALA A 193 -0.57 11.55 -27.12
N ARG A 194 -0.21 10.28 -26.93
CA ARG A 194 0.46 9.44 -27.94
C ARG A 194 -0.51 8.48 -28.60
N GLN A 195 -1.29 7.76 -27.78
CA GLN A 195 -2.22 6.74 -28.24
C GLN A 195 -3.50 6.84 -27.43
N THR A 196 -4.65 6.52 -28.04
CA THR A 196 -5.94 6.49 -27.35
C THR A 196 -6.76 5.31 -27.86
N PHE A 197 -7.31 4.55 -26.92
CA PHE A 197 -8.06 3.32 -27.18
C PHE A 197 -9.43 3.38 -26.51
N PRO A 198 -10.46 2.78 -27.10
CA PRO A 198 -11.72 2.56 -26.42
C PRO A 198 -11.55 1.50 -25.33
N VAL A 199 -12.26 1.64 -24.21
CA VAL A 199 -12.16 0.70 -23.08
C VAL A 199 -13.51 0.37 -22.46
N GLY A 200 -13.59 -0.80 -21.83
CA GLY A 200 -14.68 -1.22 -20.99
C GLY A 200 -14.39 -0.86 -19.55
N VAL A 201 -15.40 -0.40 -18.83
CA VAL A 201 -15.32 0.06 -17.44
C VAL A 201 -16.32 -0.66 -16.55
N GLY A 202 -16.26 -0.40 -15.25
CA GLY A 202 -17.15 -0.98 -14.25
C GLY A 202 -18.62 -0.68 -14.51
N THR A 203 -19.49 -1.64 -14.19
CA THR A 203 -20.94 -1.44 -14.21
C THR A 203 -21.39 -0.50 -13.09
N PRO A 204 -22.64 0.03 -13.11
CA PRO A 204 -23.15 0.84 -12.00
C PRO A 204 -23.14 0.14 -10.63
N GLY A 205 -23.22 -1.20 -10.59
CA GLY A 205 -23.16 -1.96 -9.33
C GLY A 205 -21.74 -2.16 -8.78
N THR A 206 -20.74 -2.11 -9.66
CA THR A 206 -19.32 -2.30 -9.36
C THR A 206 -18.47 -1.30 -10.18
N PRO A 207 -18.63 0.00 -9.92
CA PRO A 207 -18.06 1.05 -10.76
C PRO A 207 -16.53 1.08 -10.68
N THR A 208 -15.90 1.47 -11.80
CA THR A 208 -14.49 1.87 -11.79
C THR A 208 -14.34 3.14 -10.94
N PRO A 209 -13.37 3.19 -10.01
CA PRO A 209 -13.16 4.39 -9.20
C PRO A 209 -12.70 5.57 -10.06
N THR A 210 -13.17 6.77 -9.73
CA THR A 210 -12.81 8.02 -10.43
C THR A 210 -12.17 9.02 -9.46
N ASN A 211 -11.57 10.08 -10.01
CA ASN A 211 -10.83 11.09 -9.26
C ASN A 211 -9.71 10.48 -8.40
N THR A 212 -9.02 9.49 -8.97
CA THR A 212 -7.96 8.77 -8.28
C THR A 212 -6.76 8.58 -9.20
N THR A 213 -5.59 8.52 -8.59
CA THR A 213 -4.33 8.17 -9.25
C THR A 213 -3.67 7.03 -8.50
N GLY A 214 -3.28 6.00 -9.24
CA GLY A 214 -2.41 4.92 -8.78
C GLY A 214 -1.24 4.74 -9.74
N TYR A 215 -0.71 3.53 -9.84
CA TYR A 215 0.37 3.18 -10.76
C TYR A 215 0.26 1.74 -11.26
N LEU A 216 0.93 1.43 -12.37
CA LEU A 216 1.14 0.05 -12.82
C LEU A 216 2.06 -0.66 -11.82
N GLN A 217 1.46 -1.45 -10.92
CA GLN A 217 2.13 -2.07 -9.79
C GLN A 217 2.91 -3.32 -10.23
N GLN A 218 2.25 -4.18 -10.99
CA GLN A 218 2.81 -5.46 -11.43
C GLN A 218 2.13 -5.96 -12.70
N ARG A 219 2.70 -6.96 -13.36
CA ARG A 219 2.09 -7.66 -14.49
C ARG A 219 2.35 -9.15 -14.45
N TYR A 220 1.37 -9.95 -14.85
CA TYR A 220 1.48 -11.40 -14.87
C TYR A 220 0.45 -12.02 -15.82
N LEU A 221 0.76 -13.22 -16.33
CA LEU A 221 -0.22 -14.07 -16.99
C LEU A 221 -1.01 -14.82 -15.93
N ASP A 222 -2.33 -14.94 -16.12
CA ASP A 222 -3.20 -15.73 -15.26
C ASP A 222 -4.02 -16.72 -16.10
N PRO A 223 -3.49 -17.94 -16.30
CA PRO A 223 -4.22 -18.99 -16.99
C PRO A 223 -5.57 -19.34 -16.36
N ARG A 224 -5.78 -19.08 -15.06
CA ARG A 224 -7.06 -19.35 -14.39
C ARG A 224 -8.15 -18.37 -14.82
N GLN A 225 -7.76 -17.19 -15.29
CA GLN A 225 -8.65 -16.18 -15.86
C GLN A 225 -8.70 -16.22 -17.40
N GLY A 226 -8.02 -17.18 -18.03
CA GLY A 226 -7.92 -17.28 -19.49
C GLY A 226 -6.86 -16.37 -20.11
N GLU A 227 -6.09 -15.64 -19.30
CA GLU A 227 -5.06 -14.70 -19.75
C GLU A 227 -3.71 -15.42 -19.90
N THR A 228 -3.61 -16.24 -20.95
CA THR A 228 -2.39 -16.99 -21.30
C THR A 228 -1.53 -16.30 -22.36
N VAL A 229 -2.06 -15.23 -22.98
CA VAL A 229 -1.40 -14.49 -24.07
C VAL A 229 -1.09 -13.06 -23.66
N HIS A 230 -2.07 -12.36 -23.09
CA HIS A 230 -1.95 -10.96 -22.68
C HIS A 230 -1.80 -10.87 -21.16
N PRO A 231 -0.68 -10.34 -20.62
CA PRO A 231 -0.55 -10.14 -19.20
C PRO A 231 -1.63 -9.21 -18.64
N ILE A 232 -2.13 -9.53 -17.45
CA ILE A 232 -2.91 -8.59 -16.65
C ILE A 232 -1.95 -7.50 -16.17
N GLN A 233 -2.27 -6.24 -16.47
CA GLN A 233 -1.57 -5.07 -15.96
C GLN A 233 -2.24 -4.63 -14.65
N LEU A 234 -1.67 -5.05 -13.54
CA LEU A 234 -2.22 -4.77 -12.23
C LEU A 234 -1.90 -3.35 -11.79
N THR A 235 -2.91 -2.58 -11.39
CA THR A 235 -2.70 -1.26 -10.79
C THR A 235 -2.63 -1.35 -9.26
N SER A 236 -2.17 -0.28 -8.61
CA SER A 236 -2.25 -0.12 -7.16
C SER A 236 -3.62 0.32 -6.64
N LEU A 237 -4.59 0.53 -7.53
CA LEU A 237 -5.91 1.03 -7.19
C LEU A 237 -6.82 -0.10 -6.71
N HIS A 238 -7.76 0.27 -5.83
CA HIS A 238 -8.78 -0.62 -5.30
C HIS A 238 -10.19 -0.14 -5.57
N ALA A 239 -11.14 -1.06 -5.57
CA ALA A 239 -12.56 -0.81 -5.68
C ALA A 239 -13.07 -0.01 -4.47
N THR A 240 -13.92 0.98 -4.74
CA THR A 240 -14.45 1.91 -3.73
C THR A 240 -15.88 1.57 -3.30
N ALA A 241 -16.59 0.76 -4.08
CA ALA A 241 -18.00 0.42 -3.86
C ALA A 241 -18.24 -0.97 -3.24
N ALA A 242 -17.29 -1.90 -3.37
CA ALA A 242 -17.39 -3.26 -2.84
C ALA A 242 -16.01 -3.80 -2.45
N ASP A 243 -15.96 -4.61 -1.40
CA ASP A 243 -14.72 -5.17 -0.87
C ASP A 243 -14.03 -6.06 -1.92
N GLU A 244 -14.82 -6.92 -2.58
CA GLU A 244 -14.37 -7.94 -3.55
C GLU A 244 -15.36 -8.01 -4.74
N PRO A 245 -15.31 -7.07 -5.69
CA PRO A 245 -16.36 -6.88 -6.69
C PRO A 245 -16.43 -8.00 -7.75
N TYR A 246 -15.32 -8.68 -8.06
CA TYR A 246 -15.28 -9.78 -9.02
C TYR A 246 -15.49 -11.17 -8.37
N THR A 247 -15.74 -11.20 -7.06
CA THR A 247 -15.71 -12.38 -6.18
C THR A 247 -14.30 -12.96 -5.99
N GLY A 248 -13.99 -13.43 -4.77
CA GLY A 248 -12.67 -13.94 -4.43
C GLY A 248 -12.04 -13.21 -3.23
N GLY A 249 -10.71 -13.22 -3.18
CA GLY A 249 -9.89 -12.48 -2.22
C GLY A 249 -8.74 -11.79 -2.96
N ASP A 250 -9.07 -11.03 -4.01
CA ASP A 250 -8.10 -10.30 -4.80
C ASP A 250 -7.80 -8.91 -4.21
N GLY A 251 -8.38 -8.61 -3.05
CA GLY A 251 -8.25 -7.31 -2.39
C GLY A 251 -9.06 -6.24 -3.07
N GLY A 252 -9.99 -6.59 -3.98
CA GLY A 252 -10.73 -5.70 -4.89
C GLY A 252 -9.82 -4.80 -5.72
N LEU A 253 -8.75 -5.37 -6.26
CA LEU A 253 -7.80 -4.67 -7.11
C LEU A 253 -8.42 -4.25 -8.46
N ILE A 254 -7.97 -3.11 -8.98
CA ILE A 254 -8.30 -2.65 -10.32
C ILE A 254 -7.16 -3.02 -11.27
N GLY A 255 -7.46 -3.84 -12.27
CA GLY A 255 -6.52 -4.20 -13.34
C GLY A 255 -6.88 -3.54 -14.67
N ILE A 256 -5.92 -3.50 -15.59
CA ILE A 256 -6.12 -3.30 -17.02
C ILE A 256 -5.77 -4.64 -17.68
N HIS A 257 -6.70 -5.23 -18.43
CA HIS A 257 -6.44 -6.52 -19.08
C HIS A 257 -7.27 -6.67 -20.35
N TYR A 258 -6.81 -7.55 -21.22
CA TYR A 258 -7.53 -7.94 -22.42
C TYR A 258 -8.94 -8.46 -22.08
N ALA A 259 -9.88 -8.28 -23.01
CA ALA A 259 -11.13 -9.01 -23.06
C ALA A 259 -11.74 -8.95 -24.46
N GLY A 260 -12.42 -10.02 -24.87
CA GLY A 260 -13.16 -10.04 -26.14
C GLY A 260 -14.28 -8.99 -26.21
N VAL A 261 -14.82 -8.59 -25.06
CA VAL A 261 -15.70 -7.42 -24.93
C VAL A 261 -14.93 -6.34 -24.17
N SER A 262 -14.38 -5.39 -24.92
CA SER A 262 -13.45 -4.37 -24.45
C SER A 262 -14.03 -2.96 -24.40
N THR A 263 -15.34 -2.79 -24.53
CA THR A 263 -16.01 -1.47 -24.52
C THR A 263 -17.32 -1.52 -23.74
N GLY A 264 -17.78 -0.36 -23.24
CA GLY A 264 -19.02 -0.26 -22.48
C GLY A 264 -18.86 -0.45 -20.96
N ALA A 265 -19.97 -0.44 -20.24
CA ALA A 265 -20.00 -0.74 -18.80
C ALA A 265 -20.15 -2.26 -18.62
N VAL A 266 -19.02 -2.97 -18.52
CA VAL A 266 -18.95 -4.43 -18.68
C VAL A 266 -18.13 -5.15 -17.62
N SER A 267 -17.46 -4.42 -16.72
CA SER A 267 -16.55 -5.01 -15.73
C SER A 267 -17.01 -4.84 -14.29
N HIS A 268 -16.22 -5.38 -13.37
CA HIS A 268 -16.38 -5.21 -11.92
C HIS A 268 -15.47 -4.13 -11.35
N GLY A 269 -15.08 -3.15 -12.18
CA GLY A 269 -14.20 -2.04 -11.82
C GLY A 269 -12.92 -2.00 -12.66
N CYS A 270 -12.41 -3.15 -13.10
CA CYS A 270 -11.26 -3.25 -13.99
C CYS A 270 -11.49 -2.57 -15.35
N ILE A 271 -10.40 -2.23 -16.02
CA ILE A 271 -10.40 -1.69 -17.37
C ILE A 271 -10.23 -2.84 -18.36
N ARG A 272 -11.24 -3.05 -19.20
CA ARG A 272 -11.23 -4.08 -20.25
C ARG A 272 -10.73 -3.41 -21.53
N VAL A 273 -9.72 -3.98 -22.17
CA VAL A 273 -9.11 -3.40 -23.38
C VAL A 273 -8.97 -4.45 -24.47
N ASP A 274 -8.77 -4.04 -25.72
CA ASP A 274 -8.46 -4.96 -26.82
C ASP A 274 -6.96 -5.32 -26.85
N ALA A 275 -6.58 -6.14 -27.84
CA ALA A 275 -5.22 -6.65 -27.97
C ALA A 275 -4.19 -5.54 -28.29
N ASP A 276 -4.58 -4.54 -29.09
CA ASP A 276 -3.68 -3.42 -29.45
C ASP A 276 -3.45 -2.52 -28.23
N ALA A 277 -4.51 -2.22 -27.50
CA ALA A 277 -4.45 -1.41 -26.28
C ALA A 277 -3.64 -2.08 -25.17
N ILE A 278 -3.85 -3.38 -24.89
CA ILE A 278 -3.04 -4.07 -23.87
C ILE A 278 -1.58 -4.17 -24.29
N GLY A 279 -1.30 -4.41 -25.58
CA GLY A 279 0.07 -4.40 -26.10
C GLY A 279 0.76 -3.05 -25.89
N ALA A 280 0.05 -1.95 -26.12
CA ALA A 280 0.59 -0.60 -25.86
C ALA A 280 0.84 -0.34 -24.36
N VAL A 281 -0.01 -0.87 -23.46
CA VAL A 281 0.21 -0.76 -22.00
C VAL A 281 1.36 -1.68 -21.54
N ASP A 282 1.55 -2.84 -22.17
CA ASP A 282 2.65 -3.76 -21.87
C ASP A 282 4.03 -3.13 -22.14
N GLU A 283 4.14 -2.21 -23.09
CA GLU A 283 5.36 -1.46 -23.39
C GLU A 283 5.73 -0.44 -22.30
N LEU A 284 4.76 -0.01 -21.48
CA LEU A 284 4.99 0.96 -20.42
C LEU A 284 5.78 0.34 -19.26
N PRO A 285 6.68 1.10 -18.59
CA PRO A 285 7.38 0.60 -17.42
C PRO A 285 6.42 0.41 -16.23
N LEU A 286 6.69 -0.61 -15.41
CA LEU A 286 6.09 -0.68 -14.09
C LEU A 286 6.44 0.60 -13.30
N GLY A 287 5.45 1.11 -12.59
CA GLY A 287 5.48 2.39 -11.90
C GLY A 287 4.87 3.54 -12.70
N THR A 288 4.49 3.32 -13.97
CA THR A 288 3.75 4.33 -14.75
C THR A 288 2.48 4.74 -14.02
N PRO A 289 2.26 6.04 -13.73
CA PRO A 289 1.07 6.49 -13.03
C PRO A 289 -0.19 6.30 -13.88
N VAL A 290 -1.25 5.85 -13.23
CA VAL A 290 -2.57 5.59 -13.84
C VAL A 290 -3.58 6.53 -13.17
N THR A 291 -4.16 7.43 -13.95
CA THR A 291 -5.20 8.36 -13.46
C THR A 291 -6.54 7.98 -14.04
N ILE A 292 -7.54 7.85 -13.18
CA ILE A 292 -8.91 7.62 -13.60
C ILE A 292 -9.74 8.85 -13.30
N VAL A 293 -10.23 9.49 -14.35
CA VAL A 293 -11.13 10.63 -14.29
C VAL A 293 -12.55 10.19 -14.63
N PRO A 294 -13.57 11.01 -14.29
CA PRO A 294 -14.94 10.76 -14.67
C PRO A 294 -15.17 10.55 -16.17
#